data_AF-A0A317QKE2-F1
#
_entry.id   AF-A0A317QKE2-F1
#
_cell.length_a   1.000
_cell.length_b   1.000
_cell.length_c   1.000
_cell.angle_alpha   90.00
_cell.angle_beta   90.00
_cell.angle_gamma   90.00
#
_symmetry.space_group_name_H-M   'P 1'
#
loop_
_entity.id
_entity.type
_entity.pdbx_description
1 polymer ?
#
loop_
_entity_poly.entity_id
_entity_poly.type
_entity_poly.pdbx_seq_one_letter_code
_entity_poly.pdbx_strand_id
1 'polypeptide(L)'
;MSVTRPCLRGRMGSTTYYEITMTARELTTSVRPARETDSWASASLDERIQREVNETRVRETIVPYLAKHEDRFFGSFIVLVPQGAVTFEGLSDLNVNLPAAYDVGNMGFLTLKKGELVALDGQHRLVAFRQVITTGQQLGPYSSVVGDDEVCVLVIEMESPTKTRRIFNKVNRHAKPTGRSDNIITSEDDGYAIVSRRLLDQAHEGPLAPIGEVGGDQRDLVTWRSTTLSRQSDLLTTLSTVYETVTDILSYSGYSGFSEKEDPVAPPDDVLDKAFDVAAGWWSAILTLEVFRTALHNPSSVPVTRADSTHKWSLLLRPVGQMALVRGLIRAMDRSRGELSREKALERAGRLSWKASPDSYWRDTIVNAAGRMIARKEAVDLAADLLAYLVAPEWTSEEEKSDLYERWNKARGRDPFSDVEDLPEEEIPEELPAPGID
;
A
#
# COMPACT_ATOMS: atom_id res chain seq x y z
N MET A 1 10.83 -41.44 -1.85
CA MET A 1 9.85 -42.52 -1.62
C MET A 1 8.60 -42.18 -2.41
N SER A 2 7.80 -43.17 -2.81
CA SER A 2 6.44 -42.89 -3.29
C SER A 2 5.61 -42.41 -2.10
N VAL A 3 4.75 -41.42 -2.32
CA VAL A 3 3.92 -40.82 -1.28
C VAL A 3 2.46 -41.04 -1.65
N THR A 4 1.68 -41.62 -0.74
CA THR A 4 0.24 -41.82 -0.91
C THR A 4 -0.51 -40.92 0.06
N ARG A 5 -1.51 -40.20 -0.44
CA ARG A 5 -2.33 -39.26 0.33
C ARG A 5 -3.80 -39.37 -0.05
N PRO A 6 -4.73 -39.12 0.89
CA PRO A 6 -6.10 -38.80 0.52
C PRO A 6 -6.11 -37.64 -0.46
N CYS A 7 -6.96 -37.69 -1.48
CA CYS A 7 -7.09 -36.62 -2.45
C CYS A 7 -8.51 -36.44 -2.97
N LEU A 8 -8.76 -35.26 -3.51
CA LEU A 8 -9.91 -34.98 -4.37
C LEU A 8 -9.45 -34.86 -5.81
N ARG A 9 -10.04 -35.65 -6.70
CA ARG A 9 -9.83 -35.54 -8.16
C ARG A 9 -10.80 -34.53 -8.74
N GLY A 10 -10.28 -33.49 -9.36
CA GLY A 10 -11.06 -32.46 -10.05
C GLY A 10 -10.71 -32.37 -11.53
N ARG A 11 -11.58 -31.69 -12.29
CA ARG A 11 -11.33 -31.33 -13.68
C ARG A 11 -11.77 -29.91 -13.95
N MET A 12 -10.86 -29.08 -14.43
CA MET A 12 -11.15 -27.72 -14.89
C MET A 12 -10.86 -27.63 -16.39
N GLY A 13 -11.91 -27.45 -17.19
CA GLY A 13 -11.82 -27.51 -18.65
C GLY A 13 -11.24 -28.85 -19.11
N SER A 14 -10.08 -28.82 -19.77
CA SER A 14 -9.36 -30.02 -20.21
C SER A 14 -8.28 -30.50 -19.24
N THR A 15 -8.08 -29.85 -18.09
CA THR A 15 -7.03 -30.21 -17.14
C THR A 15 -7.62 -30.98 -15.97
N THR A 16 -7.16 -32.23 -15.79
CA THR A 16 -7.39 -32.99 -14.57
C THR A 16 -6.37 -32.57 -13.52
N TYR A 17 -6.82 -32.36 -12.29
CA TYR A 17 -5.96 -32.03 -11.15
C TYR A 17 -6.35 -32.87 -9.94
N TYR A 18 -5.43 -32.98 -8.99
CA TYR A 18 -5.65 -33.67 -7.73
C TYR A 18 -5.30 -32.74 -6.58
N GLU A 19 -6.22 -32.54 -5.66
CA GLU A 19 -6.01 -31.75 -4.46
C GLU A 19 -5.60 -32.67 -3.31
N ILE A 20 -4.44 -32.39 -2.72
CA ILE A 20 -3.89 -33.08 -1.56
C ILE A 20 -3.43 -32.07 -0.51
N THR A 21 -3.23 -32.54 0.72
CA THR A 21 -2.50 -31.82 1.75
C THR A 21 -1.10 -32.41 1.93
N MET A 22 -0.14 -31.54 2.25
CA MET A 22 1.22 -31.91 2.65
C MET A 22 1.65 -31.00 3.79
N THR A 23 2.52 -31.47 4.69
CA THR A 23 3.17 -30.52 5.61
C THR A 23 4.16 -29.64 4.83
N ALA A 24 4.42 -28.42 5.30
CA ALA A 24 5.41 -27.54 4.69
C ALA A 24 6.80 -28.20 4.59
N ARG A 25 7.17 -29.03 5.57
CA ARG A 25 8.41 -29.82 5.56
C ARG A 25 8.42 -30.88 4.46
N GLU A 26 7.31 -31.59 4.26
CA GLU A 26 7.15 -32.53 3.15
C GLU A 26 7.23 -31.82 1.80
N LEU A 27 6.51 -30.70 1.66
CA LEU A 27 6.51 -29.88 0.43
C LEU A 27 7.92 -29.41 0.08
N THR A 28 8.63 -28.77 1.02
CA THR A 28 9.96 -28.19 0.76
C THR A 28 11.06 -29.22 0.47
N THR A 29 10.90 -30.44 0.97
CA THR A 29 11.81 -31.57 0.73
C THR A 29 11.52 -32.27 -0.61
N SER A 30 10.26 -32.29 -1.04
CA SER A 30 9.82 -33.06 -2.22
C SER A 30 9.70 -32.21 -3.48
N VAL A 31 9.36 -30.93 -3.36
CA VAL A 31 9.09 -30.02 -4.48
C VAL A 31 10.26 -29.06 -4.70
N ARG A 32 10.60 -28.83 -5.97
CA ARG A 32 11.62 -27.88 -6.40
C ARG A 32 11.00 -26.64 -7.05
N PRO A 33 11.54 -25.44 -6.80
CA PRO A 33 11.26 -24.26 -7.61
C PRO A 33 11.62 -24.51 -9.08
N ALA A 34 10.85 -23.95 -10.01
CA ALA A 34 11.09 -24.14 -11.45
C ALA A 34 12.45 -23.59 -11.93
N ARG A 35 13.12 -22.71 -11.18
CA ARG A 35 14.48 -22.24 -11.50
C ARG A 35 15.57 -23.30 -11.30
N GLU A 36 15.27 -24.35 -10.52
CA GLU A 36 16.23 -25.40 -10.16
C GLU A 36 16.16 -26.62 -11.12
N THR A 37 15.45 -26.50 -12.25
CA THR A 37 15.21 -27.60 -13.19
C THR A 37 16.00 -27.44 -14.50
N ASP A 38 16.43 -28.53 -15.14
CA ASP A 38 17.20 -28.51 -16.39
C ASP A 38 16.43 -27.84 -17.55
N SER A 39 15.10 -27.90 -17.51
CA SER A 39 14.20 -27.24 -18.46
C SER A 39 14.19 -25.71 -18.35
N TRP A 40 14.70 -25.12 -17.25
CA TRP A 40 14.87 -23.67 -17.11
C TRP A 40 16.03 -23.14 -17.94
N ALA A 41 17.16 -23.88 -18.00
CA ALA A 41 18.35 -23.50 -18.75
C ALA A 41 18.12 -23.44 -20.28
N SER A 42 17.01 -24.02 -20.76
CA SER A 42 16.59 -24.02 -22.17
C SER A 42 15.34 -23.17 -22.45
N ALA A 43 14.74 -22.52 -21.43
CA ALA A 43 13.57 -21.66 -21.56
C ALA A 43 13.92 -20.29 -22.18
N SER A 44 12.93 -19.63 -22.81
CA SER A 44 13.09 -18.27 -23.37
C SER A 44 13.28 -17.22 -22.25
N LEU A 45 13.82 -16.04 -22.59
CA LEU A 45 14.09 -14.98 -21.63
C LEU A 45 12.83 -14.56 -20.84
N ASP A 46 11.70 -14.38 -21.53
CA ASP A 46 10.41 -14.04 -20.90
C ASP A 46 9.91 -15.15 -19.97
N GLU A 47 10.14 -16.42 -20.32
CA GLU A 47 9.80 -17.56 -19.46
C GLU A 47 10.71 -17.65 -18.22
N ARG A 48 11.99 -17.25 -18.34
CA ARG A 48 12.92 -17.23 -17.21
C ARG A 48 12.60 -16.12 -16.22
N ILE A 49 12.36 -14.90 -16.71
CA ILE A 49 12.03 -13.74 -15.87
C ILE A 49 10.76 -14.00 -15.05
N GLN A 50 9.76 -14.65 -15.64
CA GLN A 50 8.51 -15.00 -14.93
C GLN A 50 8.67 -16.13 -13.90
N ARG A 51 9.77 -16.89 -13.94
CA ARG A 51 10.10 -17.99 -13.02
C ARG A 51 11.20 -17.62 -12.03
N GLU A 52 11.70 -16.39 -12.10
CA GLU A 52 12.72 -15.91 -11.18
C GLU A 52 12.05 -15.55 -9.85
N VAL A 53 12.62 -16.07 -8.78
CA VAL A 53 12.16 -15.76 -7.43
C VAL A 53 12.73 -14.41 -7.06
N ASN A 54 11.86 -13.47 -6.70
CA ASN A 54 12.28 -12.19 -6.12
C ASN A 54 12.74 -12.43 -4.68
N GLU A 55 14.06 -12.62 -4.49
CA GLU A 55 14.70 -12.90 -3.21
C GLU A 55 14.43 -11.79 -2.17
N THR A 56 14.41 -10.52 -2.59
CA THR A 56 14.07 -9.38 -1.73
C THR A 56 12.67 -9.54 -1.15
N ARG A 57 11.66 -9.82 -1.99
CA ARG A 57 10.28 -10.04 -1.54
C ARG A 57 10.15 -11.26 -0.63
N VAL A 58 10.86 -12.34 -0.92
CA VAL A 58 10.86 -13.53 -0.06
C VAL A 58 11.37 -13.18 1.34
N ARG A 59 12.54 -12.54 1.41
CA ARG A 59 13.23 -12.22 2.65
C ARG A 59 12.53 -11.15 3.48
N GLU A 60 12.00 -10.11 2.84
CA GLU A 60 11.47 -8.93 3.53
C GLU A 60 9.97 -9.01 3.80
N THR A 61 9.23 -9.87 3.08
CA THR A 61 7.77 -9.94 3.23
C THR A 61 7.31 -11.33 3.65
N ILE A 62 7.63 -12.37 2.87
CA ILE A 62 7.00 -13.69 3.02
C ILE A 62 7.58 -14.46 4.23
N VAL A 63 8.91 -14.41 4.40
CA VAL A 63 9.59 -15.05 5.54
C VAL A 63 9.14 -14.45 6.88
N PRO A 64 9.13 -13.11 7.05
CA PRO A 64 8.59 -12.49 8.25
C PRO A 64 7.13 -12.89 8.53
N TYR A 65 6.25 -12.87 7.51
CA TYR A 65 4.84 -13.26 7.67
C TYR A 65 4.70 -14.70 8.21
N LEU A 66 5.39 -15.66 7.61
CA LEU A 66 5.40 -17.04 8.09
C LEU A 66 5.97 -17.19 9.51
N ALA A 67 7.00 -16.43 9.86
CA ALA A 67 7.68 -16.59 11.13
C ALA A 67 6.98 -15.88 12.31
N LYS A 68 6.25 -14.80 12.03
CA LYS A 68 5.71 -13.89 13.05
C LYS A 68 4.19 -13.86 13.16
N HIS A 69 3.44 -14.22 12.11
CA HIS A 69 1.98 -14.07 12.09
C HIS A 69 1.28 -15.39 12.44
N GLU A 70 0.29 -15.38 13.35
CA GLU A 70 -0.48 -16.58 13.73
C GLU A 70 -1.33 -17.11 12.58
N ASP A 71 -2.11 -16.22 11.94
CA ASP A 71 -2.97 -16.54 10.80
C ASP A 71 -2.22 -16.63 9.45
N ARG A 72 -1.09 -17.35 9.43
CA ARG A 72 -0.24 -17.53 8.24
C ARG A 72 -0.82 -18.51 7.23
N PHE A 73 -1.77 -18.05 6.43
CA PHE A 73 -2.41 -18.88 5.42
C PHE A 73 -2.01 -18.48 3.99
N PHE A 74 -1.87 -19.49 3.12
CA PHE A 74 -1.67 -19.26 1.69
C PHE A 74 -2.66 -20.08 0.88
N GLY A 75 -3.01 -19.54 -0.29
CA GLY A 75 -3.69 -20.33 -1.33
C GLY A 75 -2.87 -21.55 -1.76
N SER A 76 -3.47 -22.41 -2.57
CA SER A 76 -2.84 -23.65 -2.99
C SER A 76 -1.49 -23.46 -3.72
N PHE A 77 -0.60 -24.44 -3.59
CA PHE A 77 0.54 -24.61 -4.50
C PHE A 77 0.10 -25.36 -5.74
N ILE A 78 0.54 -24.94 -6.92
CA ILE A 78 0.34 -25.72 -8.15
C ILE A 78 1.64 -26.48 -8.43
N VAL A 79 1.60 -27.80 -8.33
CA VAL A 79 2.75 -28.68 -8.51
C VAL A 79 2.58 -29.52 -9.77
N LEU A 80 3.55 -29.42 -10.67
CA LEU A 80 3.60 -30.21 -11.88
C LEU A 80 4.42 -31.47 -11.66
N VAL A 81 3.92 -32.59 -12.19
CA VAL A 81 4.56 -33.90 -12.08
C VAL A 81 4.73 -34.55 -13.46
N PRO A 82 5.71 -35.44 -13.64
CA PRO A 82 5.94 -36.11 -14.93
C PRO A 82 4.75 -36.96 -15.37
N GLN A 83 4.63 -37.17 -16.69
CA GLN A 83 3.61 -38.04 -17.24
C GLN A 83 3.78 -39.48 -16.70
N GLY A 84 2.69 -40.08 -16.24
CA GLY A 84 2.65 -41.39 -15.60
C GLY A 84 3.07 -41.41 -14.12
N ALA A 85 3.34 -40.25 -13.52
CA ALA A 85 3.83 -40.14 -12.14
C ALA A 85 2.70 -40.19 -11.10
N VAL A 86 1.45 -39.99 -11.50
CA VAL A 86 0.30 -40.11 -10.61
C VAL A 86 -0.41 -41.45 -10.79
N THR A 87 -0.96 -41.97 -9.70
CA THR A 87 -1.90 -43.09 -9.74
C THR A 87 -3.00 -42.79 -8.74
N PHE A 88 -4.23 -42.65 -9.23
CA PHE A 88 -5.41 -42.35 -8.41
C PHE A 88 -6.24 -43.61 -8.24
N GLU A 89 -6.55 -43.94 -6.99
CA GLU A 89 -7.40 -45.05 -6.60
C GLU A 89 -8.65 -44.46 -5.96
N GLY A 90 -9.81 -44.56 -6.65
CA GLY A 90 -11.05 -43.97 -6.16
C GLY A 90 -11.62 -44.75 -4.97
N LEU A 91 -12.27 -44.06 -4.03
CA LEU A 91 -12.98 -44.74 -2.95
C LEU A 91 -14.12 -45.62 -3.48
N SER A 92 -14.71 -45.27 -4.62
CA SER A 92 -15.71 -46.10 -5.32
C SER A 92 -15.16 -47.44 -5.81
N ASP A 93 -13.85 -47.54 -6.03
CA ASP A 93 -13.19 -48.78 -6.46
C ASP A 93 -12.89 -49.68 -5.26
N LEU A 94 -12.91 -49.13 -4.04
CA LEU A 94 -12.90 -49.90 -2.80
C LEU A 94 -14.32 -50.44 -2.60
N ASN A 95 -14.45 -51.75 -2.44
CA ASN A 95 -15.73 -52.46 -2.32
C ASN A 95 -16.42 -52.20 -0.95
N VAL A 96 -16.63 -50.92 -0.63
CA VAL A 96 -17.15 -50.42 0.65
C VAL A 96 -18.61 -50.03 0.44
N ASN A 97 -19.48 -50.57 1.29
CA ASN A 97 -20.91 -50.33 1.20
C ASN A 97 -21.25 -48.97 1.83
N LEU A 98 -21.21 -47.91 1.02
CA LEU A 98 -21.48 -46.54 1.46
C LEU A 98 -22.98 -46.21 1.34
N PRO A 99 -23.57 -45.49 2.30
CA PRO A 99 -24.95 -45.02 2.17
C PRO A 99 -25.12 -44.12 0.94
N ALA A 100 -26.28 -44.20 0.26
CA ALA A 100 -26.55 -43.50 -0.99
C ALA A 100 -26.44 -41.96 -0.93
N ALA A 101 -26.43 -41.37 0.28
CA ALA A 101 -26.26 -39.95 0.50
C ALA A 101 -24.79 -39.47 0.37
N TYR A 102 -23.81 -40.37 0.34
CA TYR A 102 -22.39 -40.01 0.22
C TYR A 102 -21.95 -40.08 -1.25
N ASP A 103 -21.77 -38.91 -1.89
CA ASP A 103 -21.09 -38.83 -3.19
C ASP A 103 -19.57 -38.80 -2.98
N VAL A 104 -18.93 -39.96 -3.14
CA VAL A 104 -17.48 -40.14 -3.01
C VAL A 104 -16.78 -40.27 -4.37
N GLY A 105 -17.46 -40.02 -5.48
CA GLY A 105 -16.97 -40.36 -6.83
C GLY A 105 -15.65 -39.69 -7.24
N ASN A 106 -15.31 -38.58 -6.57
CA ASN A 106 -14.07 -37.84 -6.78
C ASN A 106 -13.08 -37.97 -5.61
N MET A 107 -13.43 -38.69 -4.56
CA MET A 107 -12.56 -38.94 -3.41
C MET A 107 -11.74 -40.21 -3.65
N GLY A 108 -10.49 -40.21 -3.21
CA GLY A 108 -9.63 -41.37 -3.36
C GLY A 108 -8.27 -41.17 -2.71
N PHE A 109 -7.33 -42.03 -3.09
CA PHE A 109 -5.93 -41.93 -2.71
C PHE A 109 -5.09 -41.63 -3.95
N LEU A 110 -4.25 -40.61 -3.86
CA LEU A 110 -3.25 -40.29 -4.87
C LEU A 110 -1.90 -40.85 -4.45
N THR A 111 -1.36 -41.74 -5.26
CA THR A 111 0.02 -42.21 -5.13
C THR A 111 0.90 -41.44 -6.12
N LEU A 112 1.84 -40.65 -5.57
CA LEU A 112 2.88 -39.96 -6.32
C LEU A 112 4.13 -40.87 -6.41
N LYS A 113 4.51 -41.24 -7.63
CA LYS A 113 5.75 -42.00 -7.88
C LYS A 113 6.99 -41.12 -7.70
N LYS A 114 8.15 -41.75 -7.55
CA LYS A 114 9.43 -41.04 -7.49
C LYS A 114 9.65 -40.31 -8.82
N GLY A 115 9.79 -38.99 -8.75
CA GLY A 115 9.98 -38.13 -9.92
C GLY A 115 10.25 -36.69 -9.49
N GLU A 116 10.50 -35.82 -10.46
CA GLU A 116 10.72 -34.40 -10.22
C GLU A 116 9.37 -33.68 -10.02
N LEU A 117 9.12 -33.17 -8.81
CA LEU A 117 7.95 -32.36 -8.50
C LEU A 117 8.34 -30.89 -8.61
N VAL A 118 7.67 -30.14 -9.48
CA VAL A 118 8.05 -28.75 -9.79
C VAL A 118 6.92 -27.80 -9.43
N ALA A 119 7.20 -26.78 -8.60
CA ALA A 119 6.24 -25.74 -8.30
C ALA A 119 6.04 -24.81 -9.52
N LEU A 120 4.85 -24.86 -10.12
CA LEU A 120 4.42 -23.94 -11.18
C LEU A 120 3.94 -22.61 -10.62
N ASP A 121 3.23 -22.65 -9.49
CA ASP A 121 2.81 -21.47 -8.74
C ASP A 121 3.16 -21.65 -7.26
N GLY A 122 3.44 -20.55 -6.59
CA GLY A 122 3.87 -20.54 -5.19
C GLY A 122 5.38 -20.70 -4.98
N GLN A 123 6.21 -20.48 -6.01
CA GLN A 123 7.67 -20.61 -5.90
C GLN A 123 8.27 -19.72 -4.80
N HIS A 124 7.84 -18.46 -4.70
CA HIS A 124 8.28 -17.56 -3.63
C HIS A 124 7.92 -18.10 -2.23
N ARG A 125 6.71 -18.66 -2.09
CA ARG A 125 6.22 -19.26 -0.85
C ARG A 125 7.02 -20.53 -0.50
N LEU A 126 7.32 -21.36 -1.49
CA LEU A 126 8.14 -22.57 -1.33
C LEU A 126 9.55 -22.23 -0.82
N VAL A 127 10.19 -21.22 -1.40
CA VAL A 127 11.51 -20.74 -0.96
C VAL A 127 11.43 -20.15 0.45
N ALA A 128 10.39 -19.37 0.75
CA ALA A 128 10.17 -18.82 2.09
C ALA A 128 10.01 -19.90 3.16
N PHE A 129 9.15 -20.91 2.93
CA PHE A 129 9.01 -22.07 3.82
C PHE A 129 10.36 -22.77 4.03
N ARG A 130 11.12 -23.01 2.95
CA ARG A 130 12.44 -23.64 3.03
C ARG A 130 13.40 -22.81 3.88
N GLN A 131 13.39 -21.49 3.74
CA GLN A 131 14.21 -20.57 4.52
C GLN A 131 13.82 -20.59 6.01
N VAL A 132 12.53 -20.50 6.34
CA VAL A 132 12.06 -20.52 7.74
C VAL A 132 12.42 -21.83 8.41
N ILE A 133 12.13 -22.96 7.76
CA ILE A 133 12.40 -24.31 8.29
C ILE A 133 13.89 -24.55 8.50
N THR A 134 14.75 -24.02 7.62
CA THR A 134 16.21 -24.22 7.71
C THR A 134 16.86 -23.30 8.74
N THR A 135 16.38 -22.05 8.85
CA THR A 135 16.97 -21.03 9.73
C THR A 135 16.53 -21.22 11.19
N GLY A 136 15.33 -21.76 11.43
CA GLY A 136 14.85 -22.11 12.77
C GLY A 136 14.38 -20.90 13.60
N GLN A 137 14.42 -21.05 14.93
CA GLN A 137 13.73 -20.21 15.92
C GLN A 137 14.10 -18.71 15.95
N GLN A 138 15.12 -18.27 15.20
CA GLN A 138 15.59 -16.88 15.26
C GLN A 138 14.76 -15.88 14.42
N LEU A 139 13.81 -16.36 13.61
CA LEU A 139 13.05 -15.49 12.69
C LEU A 139 11.74 -14.93 13.28
N GLY A 140 11.21 -15.54 14.34
CA GLY A 140 9.94 -15.16 14.92
C GLY A 140 9.30 -16.28 15.76
N PRO A 141 8.28 -15.94 16.58
CA PRO A 141 7.68 -16.83 17.58
C PRO A 141 7.13 -18.13 17.01
N TYR A 142 6.72 -18.15 15.74
CA TYR A 142 6.10 -19.32 15.12
C TYR A 142 7.05 -20.13 14.23
N SER A 143 8.31 -19.70 14.06
CA SER A 143 9.28 -20.34 13.14
C SER A 143 9.45 -21.85 13.37
N SER A 144 9.32 -22.33 14.62
CA SER A 144 9.47 -23.74 14.95
C SER A 144 8.31 -24.63 14.51
N VAL A 145 7.11 -24.07 14.36
CA VAL A 145 5.90 -24.83 14.00
C VAL A 145 5.58 -24.74 12.51
N VAL A 146 6.15 -23.77 11.78
CA VAL A 146 5.94 -23.57 10.33
C VAL A 146 6.19 -24.82 9.50
N GLY A 147 7.11 -25.69 9.91
CA GLY A 147 7.38 -26.94 9.20
C GLY A 147 6.23 -27.95 9.24
N ASP A 148 5.35 -27.83 10.25
CA ASP A 148 4.26 -28.76 10.51
C ASP A 148 2.92 -28.22 9.98
N ASP A 149 2.88 -26.96 9.52
CA ASP A 149 1.71 -26.37 8.86
C ASP A 149 1.31 -27.21 7.63
N GLU A 150 0.03 -27.56 7.52
CA GLU A 150 -0.52 -28.27 6.37
C GLU A 150 -0.91 -27.29 5.25
N VAL A 151 -0.43 -27.56 4.04
CA VAL A 151 -0.68 -26.71 2.87
C VAL A 151 -1.44 -27.46 1.79
N CYS A 152 -2.35 -26.76 1.12
CA CYS A 152 -3.09 -27.29 -0.04
C CYS A 152 -2.17 -27.34 -1.27
N VAL A 153 -2.15 -28.49 -1.94
CA VAL A 153 -1.35 -28.74 -3.14
C VAL A 153 -2.24 -29.28 -4.25
N LEU A 154 -2.31 -28.52 -5.34
CA LEU A 154 -2.92 -28.94 -6.60
C LEU A 154 -1.88 -29.60 -7.48
N VAL A 155 -1.97 -30.92 -7.62
CA VAL A 155 -1.11 -31.73 -8.45
C VAL A 155 -1.68 -31.81 -9.86
N ILE A 156 -0.86 -31.43 -10.86
CA ILE A 156 -1.19 -31.54 -12.28
C ILE A 156 -0.15 -32.42 -12.97
N GLU A 157 -0.61 -33.40 -13.73
CA GLU A 157 0.27 -34.26 -14.52
C GLU A 157 0.62 -33.59 -15.86
N MET A 158 1.89 -33.69 -16.28
CA MET A 158 2.32 -33.20 -17.58
C MET A 158 1.65 -33.96 -18.72
N GLU A 159 0.85 -33.25 -19.51
CA GLU A 159 0.32 -33.76 -20.79
C GLU A 159 1.16 -33.31 -22.00
N SER A 160 1.52 -32.01 -22.04
CA SER A 160 2.40 -31.48 -23.08
C SER A 160 3.12 -30.20 -22.62
N PRO A 161 4.32 -29.91 -23.17
CA PRO A 161 5.03 -28.66 -22.87
C PRO A 161 4.20 -27.41 -23.18
N THR A 162 3.46 -27.42 -24.29
CA THR A 162 2.64 -26.28 -24.73
C THR A 162 1.47 -26.01 -23.77
N LYS A 163 0.78 -27.05 -23.31
CA LYS A 163 -0.32 -26.91 -22.33
C LYS A 163 0.22 -26.37 -21.00
N THR A 164 1.33 -26.92 -20.53
CA THR A 164 2.02 -26.48 -19.31
C THR A 164 2.37 -25.00 -19.36
N ARG A 165 2.99 -24.54 -20.45
CA ARG A 165 3.31 -23.11 -20.67
C ARG A 165 2.07 -22.21 -20.66
N ARG A 166 0.96 -22.64 -21.29
CA ARG A 166 -0.29 -21.87 -21.29
C ARG A 166 -0.88 -21.72 -19.90
N ILE A 167 -0.91 -22.79 -19.11
CA ILE A 167 -1.40 -22.78 -17.73
C ILE A 167 -0.52 -21.83 -16.90
N PHE A 168 0.80 -21.99 -16.99
CA PHE A 168 1.76 -21.15 -16.27
C PHE A 168 1.59 -19.65 -16.59
N ASN A 169 1.55 -19.30 -17.87
CA ASN A 169 1.40 -17.91 -18.30
C ASN A 169 0.07 -17.29 -17.85
N LYS A 170 -0.98 -18.09 -17.68
CA LYS A 170 -2.30 -17.60 -17.26
C LYS A 170 -2.39 -17.42 -15.76
N VAL A 171 -1.94 -18.39 -14.97
CA VAL A 171 -1.96 -18.32 -13.50
C VAL A 171 -1.21 -17.06 -13.02
N ASN A 172 -0.02 -16.79 -13.55
CA ASN A 172 0.79 -15.65 -13.10
C ASN A 172 0.31 -14.27 -13.64
N ARG A 173 -0.34 -14.23 -14.81
CA ARG A 173 -0.73 -12.95 -15.45
C ARG A 173 -2.06 -12.38 -14.94
N HIS A 174 -2.91 -13.22 -14.35
CA HIS A 174 -4.23 -12.81 -13.88
C HIS A 174 -4.22 -12.19 -12.47
N ALA A 175 -3.16 -12.40 -11.69
CA ALA A 175 -2.95 -11.71 -10.41
C ALA A 175 -2.48 -10.26 -10.65
N LYS A 176 -3.43 -9.36 -10.95
CA LYS A 176 -3.14 -7.92 -11.00
C LYS A 176 -2.96 -7.38 -9.57
N PRO A 177 -2.03 -6.46 -9.33
CA PRO A 177 -1.95 -5.76 -8.06
C PRO A 177 -3.28 -5.07 -7.77
N THR A 178 -3.74 -5.20 -6.54
CA THR A 178 -4.88 -4.47 -5.99
C THR A 178 -4.58 -2.97 -5.96
N GLY A 179 -5.63 -2.15 -6.08
CA GLY A 179 -5.50 -0.70 -6.08
C GLY A 179 -4.99 -0.19 -4.74
N ARG A 180 -4.36 0.99 -4.73
CA ARG A 180 -3.86 1.62 -3.50
C ARG A 180 -4.95 1.80 -2.44
N SER A 181 -6.12 2.31 -2.85
CA SER A 181 -7.25 2.50 -1.94
C SER A 181 -7.76 1.16 -1.40
N ASP A 182 -7.85 0.13 -2.23
CA ASP A 182 -8.27 -1.21 -1.81
C ASP A 182 -7.32 -1.76 -0.74
N ASN A 183 -6.00 -1.63 -0.94
CA ASN A 183 -5.02 -2.08 0.03
C ASN A 183 -5.16 -1.39 1.39
N ILE A 184 -5.38 -0.07 1.41
CA ILE A 184 -5.58 0.68 2.65
C ILE A 184 -6.90 0.24 3.34
N ILE A 185 -7.92 -0.13 2.57
CA ILE A 185 -9.21 -0.57 3.12
C ILE A 185 -9.11 -1.98 3.71
N THR A 186 -8.31 -2.86 3.11
CA THR A 186 -8.28 -4.29 3.47
C THR A 186 -7.10 -4.69 4.35
N SER A 187 -6.06 -3.86 4.46
CA SER A 187 -4.88 -4.20 5.28
C SER A 187 -5.23 -4.11 6.77
N GLU A 188 -5.14 -5.25 7.45
CA GLU A 188 -5.29 -5.38 8.90
C GLU A 188 -3.94 -5.40 9.63
N ASP A 189 -2.83 -5.39 8.90
CA ASP A 189 -1.47 -5.42 9.45
C ASP A 189 -0.77 -4.05 9.36
N ASP A 190 -1.18 -3.19 8.42
CA ASP A 190 -0.61 -1.85 8.28
C ASP A 190 -1.24 -0.90 9.30
N GLY A 191 -0.47 -0.56 10.34
CA GLY A 191 -0.89 0.35 11.40
C GLY A 191 -1.33 1.73 10.88
N TYR A 192 -0.66 2.28 9.86
CA TYR A 192 -1.07 3.56 9.26
C TYR A 192 -2.42 3.42 8.56
N ALA A 193 -2.67 2.29 7.87
CA ALA A 193 -3.96 2.00 7.25
C ALA A 193 -5.07 1.81 8.28
N ILE A 194 -4.82 1.06 9.36
CA ILE A 194 -5.77 0.86 10.46
C ILE A 194 -6.15 2.19 11.09
N VAL A 195 -5.18 3.01 11.49
CA VAL A 195 -5.43 4.35 12.08
C VAL A 195 -6.18 5.24 11.10
N SER A 196 -5.80 5.24 9.82
CA SER A 196 -6.50 6.01 8.79
C SER A 196 -7.97 5.61 8.65
N ARG A 197 -8.29 4.32 8.72
CA ARG A 197 -9.68 3.83 8.71
C ARG A 197 -10.42 4.25 9.98
N ARG A 198 -9.80 4.15 11.17
CA ARG A 198 -10.38 4.60 12.45
C ARG A 198 -10.72 6.09 12.45
N LEU A 199 -9.94 6.94 11.78
CA LEU A 199 -10.27 8.38 11.63
C LEU A 199 -11.59 8.64 10.88
N LEU A 200 -12.03 7.69 10.05
CA LEU A 200 -13.27 7.76 9.28
C LEU A 200 -14.42 7.00 9.96
N ASP A 201 -14.20 6.38 11.12
CA ASP A 201 -15.18 5.52 11.78
C ASP A 201 -15.88 6.24 12.94
N GLN A 202 -17.21 6.24 12.92
CA GLN A 202 -18.03 6.81 13.99
C GLN A 202 -17.87 6.05 15.31
N ALA A 203 -17.65 4.73 15.26
CA ALA A 203 -17.48 3.92 16.47
C ALA A 203 -16.20 4.28 17.25
N HIS A 204 -15.20 4.82 16.54
CA HIS A 204 -13.96 5.31 17.11
C HIS A 204 -13.97 6.83 17.34
N GLU A 205 -15.11 7.51 17.17
CA GLU A 205 -15.22 8.98 17.26
C GLU A 205 -14.24 9.70 16.32
N GLY A 206 -13.98 9.11 15.14
CA GLY A 206 -13.03 9.63 14.17
C GLY A 206 -13.40 11.04 13.68
N PRO A 207 -12.47 12.01 13.62
CA PRO A 207 -12.78 13.38 13.23
C PRO A 207 -13.18 13.54 11.75
N LEU A 208 -12.93 12.52 10.93
CA LEU A 208 -13.32 12.46 9.51
C LEU A 208 -14.48 11.48 9.28
N ALA A 209 -15.12 11.00 10.34
CA ALA A 209 -16.27 10.12 10.25
C ALA A 209 -17.45 10.81 9.54
N PRO A 210 -18.36 10.04 8.92
CA PRO A 210 -19.56 10.59 8.31
C PRO A 210 -20.32 11.49 9.29
N ILE A 211 -20.84 12.60 8.79
CA ILE A 211 -21.67 13.53 9.56
C ILE A 211 -23.13 13.36 9.19
N GLY A 212 -24.02 13.41 10.17
CA GLY A 212 -25.47 13.34 9.93
C GLY A 212 -26.02 14.71 9.50
N GLU A 213 -26.89 14.72 8.49
CA GLU A 213 -27.73 15.88 8.20
C GLU A 213 -28.97 15.93 9.11
N VAL A 214 -29.56 17.13 9.27
CA VAL A 214 -30.91 17.29 9.82
C VAL A 214 -31.90 16.68 8.82
N GLY A 215 -32.20 15.38 8.97
CA GLY A 215 -33.03 14.63 8.02
C GLY A 215 -32.75 13.13 7.96
N GLY A 216 -31.64 12.65 8.53
CA GLY A 216 -31.35 11.22 8.70
C GLY A 216 -30.37 10.61 7.69
N ASP A 217 -29.95 11.35 6.67
CA ASP A 217 -28.92 10.89 5.74
C ASP A 217 -27.51 11.13 6.32
N GLN A 218 -26.70 10.07 6.34
CA GLN A 218 -25.29 10.10 6.70
C GLN A 218 -24.46 10.51 5.50
N ARG A 219 -23.52 11.42 5.72
CA ARG A 219 -22.72 12.01 4.66
C ARG A 219 -21.24 11.76 4.90
N ASP A 220 -20.62 11.03 3.98
CA ASP A 220 -19.18 10.80 3.98
C ASP A 220 -18.42 12.13 3.78
N LEU A 221 -17.28 12.25 4.47
CA LEU A 221 -16.34 13.37 4.27
C LEU A 221 -15.16 12.99 3.36
N VAL A 222 -14.92 11.70 3.18
CA VAL A 222 -13.73 11.15 2.53
C VAL A 222 -14.14 10.07 1.54
N THR A 223 -13.62 10.12 0.30
CA THR A 223 -13.78 8.99 -0.62
C THR A 223 -12.74 7.92 -0.37
N TRP A 224 -13.20 6.69 -0.25
CA TRP A 224 -12.36 5.49 -0.22
C TRP A 224 -12.33 4.76 -1.57
N ARG A 225 -13.20 5.12 -2.52
CA ARG A 225 -13.36 4.45 -3.82
C ARG A 225 -12.33 4.89 -4.88
N SER A 226 -11.68 6.03 -4.65
CA SER A 226 -10.75 6.61 -5.61
C SER A 226 -9.61 7.34 -4.90
N THR A 227 -8.46 7.42 -5.57
CA THR A 227 -7.31 8.20 -5.09
C THR A 227 -7.43 9.69 -5.41
N THR A 228 -8.41 10.07 -6.24
CA THR A 228 -8.68 11.45 -6.67
C THR A 228 -10.14 11.84 -6.42
N LEU A 229 -10.39 13.15 -6.36
CA LEU A 229 -11.73 13.71 -6.28
C LEU A 229 -12.21 14.18 -7.65
N SER A 230 -13.47 13.92 -7.97
CA SER A 230 -14.11 14.49 -9.15
C SER A 230 -14.33 16.00 -8.96
N ARG A 231 -14.48 16.74 -10.07
CA ARG A 231 -14.68 18.20 -10.02
C ARG A 231 -15.94 18.62 -9.25
N GLN A 232 -16.97 17.77 -9.27
CA GLN A 232 -18.26 18.02 -8.61
C GLN A 232 -18.37 17.41 -7.20
N SER A 233 -17.31 16.74 -6.73
CA SER A 233 -17.33 16.08 -5.43
C SER A 233 -17.34 17.11 -4.31
N ASP A 234 -18.24 16.92 -3.37
CA ASP A 234 -18.43 17.71 -2.15
C ASP A 234 -17.69 17.12 -0.93
N LEU A 235 -16.98 16.00 -1.13
CA LEU A 235 -16.11 15.37 -0.13
C LEU A 235 -14.87 16.24 0.12
N LEU A 236 -14.31 16.19 1.32
CA LEU A 236 -13.13 16.95 1.71
C LEU A 236 -11.84 16.41 1.11
N THR A 237 -11.68 15.08 1.11
CA THR A 237 -10.41 14.44 0.74
C THR A 237 -10.58 12.96 0.33
N THR A 238 -9.46 12.24 0.15
CA THR A 238 -9.41 10.82 -0.19
C THR A 238 -8.74 10.01 0.91
N LEU A 239 -9.11 8.74 1.07
CA LEU A 239 -8.49 7.84 2.06
C LEU A 239 -6.98 7.71 1.84
N SER A 240 -6.52 7.74 0.58
CA SER A 240 -5.10 7.75 0.25
C SER A 240 -4.36 8.98 0.78
N THR A 241 -5.03 10.13 0.83
CA THR A 241 -4.46 11.36 1.39
C THR A 241 -4.43 11.31 2.90
N VAL A 242 -5.51 10.83 3.52
CA VAL A 242 -5.55 10.59 4.97
C VAL A 242 -4.39 9.66 5.37
N TYR A 243 -4.21 8.54 4.66
CA TYR A 243 -3.09 7.62 4.88
C TYR A 243 -1.72 8.30 4.81
N GLU A 244 -1.45 9.11 3.78
CA GLU A 244 -0.17 9.82 3.67
C GLU A 244 0.03 10.77 4.86
N THR A 245 -0.99 11.56 5.21
CA THR A 245 -0.88 12.49 6.34
C THR A 245 -0.73 11.77 7.68
N VAL A 246 -1.41 10.64 7.89
CA VAL A 246 -1.27 9.80 9.09
C VAL A 246 0.15 9.23 9.16
N THR A 247 0.69 8.77 8.03
CA THR A 247 2.08 8.30 7.93
C THR A 247 3.05 9.41 8.35
N ASP A 248 2.90 10.62 7.80
CA ASP A 248 3.75 11.76 8.12
C ASP A 248 3.63 12.15 9.62
N ILE A 249 2.40 12.26 10.15
CA ILE A 249 2.10 12.64 11.54
C ILE A 249 2.70 11.64 12.54
N LEU A 250 2.47 10.35 12.31
CA LEU A 250 2.92 9.30 13.22
C LEU A 250 4.43 9.08 13.14
N SER A 251 5.02 9.18 11.94
CA SER A 251 6.49 9.15 11.80
C SER A 251 7.14 10.29 12.58
N TYR A 252 6.61 11.51 12.47
CA TYR A 252 7.08 12.65 13.27
C TYR A 252 6.91 12.43 14.78
N SER A 253 5.85 11.72 15.18
CA SER A 253 5.58 11.39 16.58
C SER A 253 6.40 10.19 17.10
N GLY A 254 7.34 9.67 16.32
CA GLY A 254 8.27 8.63 16.72
C GLY A 254 7.79 7.20 16.48
N TYR A 255 6.67 7.00 15.77
CA TYR A 255 6.23 5.67 15.36
C TYR A 255 7.11 5.17 14.21
N SER A 256 7.70 3.99 14.36
CA SER A 256 8.55 3.34 13.37
C SER A 256 8.19 1.86 13.26
N GLY A 257 8.33 1.25 12.09
CA GLY A 257 7.95 -0.16 11.92
C GLY A 257 6.43 -0.37 11.96
N PHE A 258 5.67 0.65 11.55
CA PHE A 258 4.22 0.71 11.72
C PHE A 258 3.46 0.40 10.42
N SER A 259 4.19 0.12 9.33
CA SER A 259 3.62 -0.36 8.07
C SER A 259 3.83 -1.87 7.91
N GLU A 260 2.92 -2.52 7.18
CA GLU A 260 2.98 -3.97 6.88
C GLU A 260 4.27 -4.40 6.15
N LYS A 261 4.96 -3.43 5.54
CA LYS A 261 6.24 -3.64 4.83
C LYS A 261 7.42 -3.72 5.79
N GLU A 262 7.32 -3.07 6.93
CA GLU A 262 8.38 -3.03 7.94
C GLU A 262 8.19 -4.13 8.98
N ASP A 263 6.94 -4.35 9.42
CA ASP A 263 6.55 -5.51 10.23
C ASP A 263 5.28 -6.14 9.64
N PRO A 264 5.29 -7.44 9.28
CA PRO A 264 4.10 -8.14 8.79
C PRO A 264 3.05 -8.44 9.87
N VAL A 265 3.28 -8.03 11.12
CA VAL A 265 2.33 -8.21 12.22
C VAL A 265 1.75 -6.85 12.57
N ALA A 266 0.41 -6.80 12.65
CA ALA A 266 -0.31 -5.64 13.13
C ALA A 266 0.28 -5.08 14.45
N PRO A 267 0.41 -3.76 14.59
CA PRO A 267 0.76 -3.17 15.88
C PRO A 267 -0.26 -3.55 16.96
N PRO A 268 0.16 -3.71 18.23
CA PRO A 268 -0.76 -4.01 19.32
C PRO A 268 -1.87 -2.96 19.47
N ASP A 269 -3.05 -3.37 19.93
CA ASP A 269 -4.23 -2.49 20.07
C ASP A 269 -3.93 -1.24 20.92
N ASP A 270 -3.19 -1.38 22.03
CA ASP A 270 -2.86 -0.23 22.88
C ASP A 270 -1.93 0.79 22.20
N VAL A 271 -1.12 0.33 21.23
CA VAL A 271 -0.29 1.20 20.38
C VAL A 271 -1.14 1.84 19.29
N LEU A 272 -2.05 1.08 18.68
CA LEU A 272 -3.01 1.60 17.69
C LEU A 272 -3.91 2.69 18.29
N ASP A 273 -4.35 2.53 19.54
CA ASP A 273 -5.18 3.51 20.24
C ASP A 273 -4.41 4.82 20.48
N LYS A 274 -3.16 4.74 20.98
CA LYS A 274 -2.30 5.92 21.15
C LYS A 274 -1.97 6.60 19.82
N ALA A 275 -1.72 5.81 18.77
CA ALA A 275 -1.47 6.33 17.43
C ALA A 275 -2.73 7.03 16.88
N PHE A 276 -3.89 6.44 17.09
CA PHE A 276 -5.18 7.04 16.76
C PHE A 276 -5.36 8.39 17.46
N ASP A 277 -5.14 8.47 18.78
CA ASP A 277 -5.29 9.73 19.54
C ASP A 277 -4.41 10.85 18.97
N VAL A 278 -3.16 10.54 18.61
CA VAL A 278 -2.24 11.50 17.98
C VAL A 278 -2.77 11.96 16.63
N ALA A 279 -3.10 11.03 15.74
CA ALA A 279 -3.58 11.35 14.40
C ALA A 279 -4.94 12.09 14.43
N ALA A 280 -5.84 11.68 15.31
CA ALA A 280 -7.14 12.29 15.53
C ALA A 280 -7.02 13.71 16.09
N GLY A 281 -6.11 13.94 17.05
CA GLY A 281 -5.82 15.28 17.55
C GLY A 281 -5.31 16.22 16.46
N TRP A 282 -4.46 15.73 15.55
CA TRP A 282 -3.99 16.50 14.40
C TRP A 282 -5.10 16.85 13.42
N TRP A 283 -5.89 15.86 12.99
CA TRP A 283 -6.99 16.09 12.06
C TRP A 283 -8.08 16.97 12.68
N SER A 284 -8.40 16.78 13.96
CA SER A 284 -9.33 17.66 14.69
C SER A 284 -8.86 19.11 14.66
N ALA A 285 -7.56 19.36 14.91
CA ALA A 285 -6.97 20.69 14.84
C ALA A 285 -7.02 21.27 13.42
N ILE A 286 -6.70 20.48 12.39
CA ILE A 286 -6.79 20.91 10.98
C ILE A 286 -8.22 21.31 10.61
N LEU A 287 -9.22 20.52 11.02
CA LEU A 287 -10.63 20.79 10.74
C LEU A 287 -11.16 22.08 11.40
N THR A 288 -10.43 22.68 12.34
CA THR A 288 -10.76 23.99 12.90
C THR A 288 -10.48 25.16 11.96
N LEU A 289 -9.65 24.97 10.91
CA LEU A 289 -9.38 26.02 9.93
C LEU A 289 -10.69 26.44 9.23
N GLU A 290 -10.83 27.73 8.96
CA GLU A 290 -12.06 28.33 8.42
C GLU A 290 -12.57 27.63 7.15
N VAL A 291 -11.65 27.22 6.25
CA VAL A 291 -11.99 26.47 5.04
C VAL A 291 -12.69 25.14 5.34
N PHE A 292 -12.17 24.36 6.30
CA PHE A 292 -12.71 23.04 6.63
C PHE A 292 -13.98 23.17 7.46
N ARG A 293 -14.04 24.12 8.40
CA ARG A 293 -15.30 24.46 9.09
C ARG A 293 -16.40 24.84 8.11
N THR A 294 -16.09 25.69 7.13
CA THR A 294 -17.04 26.10 6.09
C THR A 294 -17.47 24.90 5.25
N ALA A 295 -16.52 24.04 4.87
CA ALA A 295 -16.80 22.84 4.10
C ALA A 295 -17.65 21.81 4.88
N LEU A 296 -17.48 21.69 6.20
CA LEU A 296 -18.29 20.83 7.06
C LEU A 296 -19.72 21.39 7.23
N HIS A 297 -19.87 22.70 7.36
CA HIS A 297 -21.18 23.36 7.52
C HIS A 297 -21.95 23.51 6.21
N ASN A 298 -21.26 23.76 5.11
CA ASN A 298 -21.84 23.90 3.77
C ASN A 298 -21.06 23.08 2.73
N PRO A 299 -21.16 21.75 2.76
CA PRO A 299 -20.43 20.90 1.82
C PRO A 299 -20.73 21.19 0.33
N SER A 300 -21.93 21.70 0.03
CA SER A 300 -22.32 22.03 -1.34
C SER A 300 -21.47 23.14 -1.98
N SER A 301 -20.79 23.97 -1.16
CA SER A 301 -19.87 24.98 -1.66
C SER A 301 -18.49 24.42 -2.01
N VAL A 302 -18.13 23.24 -1.50
CA VAL A 302 -16.79 22.64 -1.67
C VAL A 302 -16.38 22.50 -3.14
N PRO A 303 -17.22 21.97 -4.06
CA PRO A 303 -16.85 21.85 -5.47
C PRO A 303 -16.58 23.21 -6.11
N VAL A 304 -17.39 24.22 -5.76
CA VAL A 304 -17.30 25.59 -6.28
C VAL A 304 -15.99 26.23 -5.82
N THR A 305 -15.73 26.23 -4.51
CA THR A 305 -14.52 26.79 -3.90
C THR A 305 -13.25 26.09 -4.37
N ARG A 306 -13.27 24.76 -4.54
CA ARG A 306 -12.12 23.99 -5.04
C ARG A 306 -11.80 24.31 -6.50
N ALA A 307 -12.84 24.54 -7.31
CA ALA A 307 -12.72 24.82 -8.74
C ALA A 307 -12.30 26.27 -9.03
N ASP A 308 -12.66 27.22 -8.17
CA ASP A 308 -12.21 28.61 -8.25
C ASP A 308 -10.75 28.74 -7.80
N SER A 309 -9.82 28.79 -8.76
CA SER A 309 -8.38 28.92 -8.47
C SER A 309 -8.01 30.21 -7.76
N THR A 310 -8.85 31.26 -7.85
CA THR A 310 -8.60 32.56 -7.22
C THR A 310 -9.07 32.62 -5.77
N HIS A 311 -9.86 31.64 -5.34
CA HIS A 311 -10.33 31.56 -3.96
C HIS A 311 -9.18 31.30 -2.99
N LYS A 312 -9.14 32.05 -1.88
CA LYS A 312 -8.06 32.02 -0.87
C LYS A 312 -7.72 30.61 -0.37
N TRP A 313 -8.68 29.69 -0.36
CA TRP A 313 -8.49 28.32 0.17
C TRP A 313 -8.63 27.20 -0.87
N SER A 314 -8.62 27.53 -2.16
CA SER A 314 -8.88 26.54 -3.23
C SER A 314 -7.92 25.36 -3.20
N LEU A 315 -6.66 25.58 -2.82
CA LEU A 315 -5.64 24.53 -2.70
C LEU A 315 -5.85 23.61 -1.48
N LEU A 316 -6.33 24.12 -0.35
CA LEU A 316 -6.59 23.31 0.86
C LEU A 316 -7.76 22.34 0.71
N LEU A 317 -8.70 22.64 -0.20
CA LEU A 317 -9.75 21.70 -0.57
C LEU A 317 -9.28 20.63 -1.56
N ARG A 318 -8.03 20.67 -2.02
CA ARG A 318 -7.44 19.64 -2.88
C ARG A 318 -6.58 18.71 -2.02
N PRO A 319 -6.67 17.37 -2.21
CA PRO A 319 -5.99 16.44 -1.32
C PRO A 319 -4.46 16.64 -1.24
N VAL A 320 -3.81 16.95 -2.37
CA VAL A 320 -2.36 17.24 -2.40
C VAL A 320 -1.98 18.50 -1.61
N GLY A 321 -2.87 19.50 -1.53
CA GLY A 321 -2.65 20.69 -0.71
C GLY A 321 -2.69 20.38 0.79
N GLN A 322 -3.51 19.40 1.19
CA GLN A 322 -3.56 18.90 2.58
C GLN A 322 -2.30 18.12 2.95
N MET A 323 -1.73 17.34 2.01
CA MET A 323 -0.43 16.71 2.22
C MET A 323 0.68 17.75 2.46
N ALA A 324 0.72 18.81 1.63
CA ALA A 324 1.68 19.90 1.79
C ALA A 324 1.47 20.66 3.10
N LEU A 325 0.21 20.88 3.52
CA LEU A 325 -0.14 21.46 4.81
C LEU A 325 0.47 20.65 5.96
N VAL A 326 0.17 19.34 6.05
CA VAL A 326 0.65 18.50 7.15
C VAL A 326 2.17 18.42 7.19
N ARG A 327 2.82 18.13 6.06
CA ARG A 327 4.29 18.05 5.98
C ARG A 327 4.96 19.37 6.33
N GLY A 328 4.44 20.50 5.84
CA GLY A 328 5.02 21.80 6.10
C GLY A 328 4.86 22.22 7.57
N LEU A 329 3.73 21.91 8.21
CA LEU A 329 3.54 22.12 9.65
C LEU A 329 4.51 21.27 10.47
N ILE A 330 4.69 20.00 10.11
CA ILE A 330 5.68 19.11 10.75
C ILE A 330 7.08 19.71 10.66
N ARG A 331 7.52 20.11 9.45
CA ARG A 331 8.85 20.71 9.24
C ARG A 331 9.04 22.01 10.01
N ALA A 332 8.02 22.87 10.04
CA ALA A 332 8.05 24.11 10.82
C ALA A 332 8.25 23.85 12.32
N MET A 333 7.51 22.89 12.87
CA MET A 333 7.62 22.53 14.28
C MET A 333 8.94 21.84 14.60
N ASP A 334 9.42 20.97 13.72
CA ASP A 334 10.71 20.29 13.85
C ASP A 334 11.88 21.28 13.84
N ARG A 335 11.89 22.24 12.91
CA ARG A 335 12.86 23.36 12.86
C ARG A 335 12.87 24.18 14.15
N SER A 336 11.67 24.43 14.71
CA SER A 336 11.54 25.16 15.97
C SER A 336 11.97 24.36 17.20
N ARG A 337 12.31 23.07 17.04
CA ARG A 337 12.64 22.15 18.14
C ARG A 337 11.58 22.13 19.24
N GLY A 338 10.30 22.24 18.83
CA GLY A 338 9.15 22.25 19.73
C GLY A 338 8.76 23.62 20.31
N GLU A 339 9.44 24.71 19.96
CA GLU A 339 9.04 26.06 20.38
C GLU A 339 7.75 26.54 19.69
N LEU A 340 7.51 26.11 18.45
CA LEU A 340 6.29 26.39 17.71
C LEU A 340 5.25 25.31 18.00
N SER A 341 4.16 25.67 18.67
CA SER A 341 3.03 24.75 18.88
C SER A 341 2.26 24.50 17.60
N ARG A 342 1.62 23.32 17.50
CA ARG A 342 0.75 22.94 16.38
C ARG A 342 -0.37 23.96 16.16
N GLU A 343 -0.99 24.43 17.24
CA GLU A 343 -2.08 25.40 17.19
C GLU A 343 -1.61 26.73 16.60
N LYS A 344 -0.40 27.19 16.99
CA LYS A 344 0.18 28.42 16.44
C LYS A 344 0.61 28.27 14.99
N ALA A 345 1.18 27.12 14.63
CA ALA A 345 1.55 26.80 13.25
C ALA A 345 0.31 26.77 12.33
N LEU A 346 -0.78 26.15 12.78
CA LEU A 346 -2.07 26.12 12.07
C LEU A 346 -2.68 27.53 11.94
N GLU A 347 -2.64 28.33 13.01
CA GLU A 347 -3.10 29.73 12.98
C GLU A 347 -2.37 30.52 11.89
N ARG A 348 -1.03 30.43 11.84
CA ARG A 348 -0.20 31.08 10.80
C ARG A 348 -0.52 30.53 9.42
N ALA A 349 -0.63 29.21 9.24
CA ALA A 349 -0.99 28.58 7.98
C ALA A 349 -2.38 29.01 7.47
N GLY A 350 -3.35 29.22 8.37
CA GLY A 350 -4.70 29.69 8.04
C GLY A 350 -4.76 31.14 7.53
N ARG A 351 -3.76 31.97 7.87
CA ARG A 351 -3.65 33.35 7.38
C ARG A 351 -3.16 33.41 5.94
N LEU A 352 -2.35 32.45 5.52
CA LEU A 352 -1.74 32.39 4.19
C LEU A 352 -2.79 32.29 3.07
N SER A 353 -2.35 32.68 1.87
CA SER A 353 -3.11 32.55 0.64
C SER A 353 -2.85 31.19 0.02
N TRP A 354 -3.85 30.32 0.04
CA TRP A 354 -3.87 28.99 -0.58
C TRP A 354 -4.59 29.01 -1.93
N LYS A 355 -4.39 30.09 -2.71
CA LYS A 355 -4.91 30.21 -4.07
C LYS A 355 -4.14 29.26 -5.00
N ALA A 356 -4.86 28.63 -5.93
CA ALA A 356 -4.27 27.80 -6.97
C ALA A 356 -4.13 28.55 -8.32
N SER A 357 -4.23 29.88 -8.29
CA SER A 357 -4.16 30.74 -9.47
C SER A 357 -2.72 30.91 -9.97
N PRO A 358 -2.51 31.25 -11.26
CA PRO A 358 -1.17 31.37 -11.84
C PRO A 358 -0.28 32.44 -11.19
N ASP A 359 -0.86 33.47 -10.58
CA ASP A 359 -0.16 34.53 -9.85
C ASP A 359 0.27 34.11 -8.43
N SER A 360 -0.09 32.90 -7.97
CA SER A 360 0.28 32.43 -6.65
C SER A 360 1.72 31.90 -6.58
N TYR A 361 2.30 31.95 -5.38
CA TYR A 361 3.59 31.30 -5.09
C TYR A 361 3.51 29.76 -5.09
N TRP A 362 2.31 29.19 -5.21
CA TRP A 362 2.10 27.75 -5.39
C TRP A 362 2.23 27.29 -6.85
N ARG A 363 2.18 28.24 -7.81
CA ARG A 363 2.35 27.96 -9.23
C ARG A 363 3.70 27.30 -9.48
N ASP A 364 3.66 26.23 -10.27
CA ASP A 364 4.74 25.33 -10.67
C ASP A 364 5.53 24.71 -9.50
N THR A 365 5.09 24.96 -8.27
CA THR A 365 5.51 24.28 -7.05
C THR A 365 4.66 23.04 -6.81
N ILE A 366 3.33 23.20 -6.76
CA ILE A 366 2.37 22.10 -6.53
C ILE A 366 1.15 22.14 -7.46
N VAL A 367 0.93 23.25 -8.16
CA VAL A 367 -0.08 23.40 -9.20
C VAL A 367 0.56 23.99 -10.44
N ASN A 368 0.38 23.39 -11.61
CA ASN A 368 0.99 23.90 -12.82
C ASN A 368 0.25 25.13 -13.37
N ALA A 369 0.85 25.83 -14.34
CA ALA A 369 0.23 26.98 -15.01
C ALA A 369 -1.18 26.72 -15.60
N ALA A 370 -1.48 25.47 -15.97
CA ALA A 370 -2.81 25.06 -16.47
C ALA A 370 -3.84 24.75 -15.36
N GLY A 371 -3.48 24.96 -14.09
CA GLY A 371 -4.33 24.70 -12.92
C GLY A 371 -4.42 23.24 -12.49
N ARG A 372 -3.65 22.34 -13.12
CA ARG A 372 -3.57 20.91 -12.78
C ARG A 372 -2.55 20.69 -11.66
N MET A 373 -2.90 19.83 -10.72
CA MET A 373 -2.01 19.50 -9.60
C MET A 373 -0.77 18.70 -10.04
N ILE A 374 0.36 19.04 -9.45
CA ILE A 374 1.64 18.34 -9.58
C ILE A 374 1.77 17.42 -8.35
N ALA A 375 1.18 16.22 -8.44
CA ALA A 375 1.04 15.29 -7.31
C ALA A 375 2.21 14.32 -7.11
N ARG A 376 3.43 14.69 -7.54
CA ARG A 376 4.65 13.91 -7.30
C ARG A 376 5.28 14.29 -5.97
N LYS A 377 6.00 13.36 -5.34
CA LYS A 377 6.58 13.54 -4.00
C LYS A 377 7.43 14.82 -3.89
N GLU A 378 8.28 15.07 -4.88
CA GLU A 378 9.22 16.21 -4.88
C GLU A 378 8.48 17.56 -4.88
N ALA A 379 7.33 17.64 -5.56
CA ALA A 379 6.50 18.84 -5.61
C ALA A 379 5.77 19.09 -4.28
N VAL A 380 5.26 18.03 -3.66
CA VAL A 380 4.65 18.12 -2.32
C VAL A 380 5.70 18.52 -1.28
N ASP A 381 6.90 17.96 -1.37
CA ASP A 381 7.99 18.26 -0.46
C ASP A 381 8.48 19.71 -0.64
N LEU A 382 8.61 20.21 -1.88
CA LEU A 382 8.94 21.62 -2.11
C LEU A 382 7.85 22.56 -1.56
N ALA A 383 6.57 22.24 -1.77
CA ALA A 383 5.47 23.01 -1.21
C ALA A 383 5.44 23.00 0.32
N ALA A 384 5.79 21.86 0.93
CA ALA A 384 5.92 21.74 2.38
C ALA A 384 7.08 22.58 2.94
N ASP A 385 8.23 22.63 2.25
CA ASP A 385 9.34 23.52 2.64
C ASP A 385 8.97 24.99 2.54
N LEU A 386 8.28 25.36 1.45
CA LEU A 386 7.78 26.71 1.25
C LEU A 386 6.80 27.10 2.36
N LEU A 387 5.86 26.21 2.71
CA LEU A 387 4.96 26.42 3.82
C LEU A 387 5.71 26.57 5.14
N ALA A 388 6.67 25.69 5.41
CA ALA A 388 7.45 25.72 6.65
C ALA A 388 8.19 27.05 6.80
N TYR A 389 8.79 27.57 5.72
CA TYR A 389 9.39 28.90 5.70
C TYR A 389 8.35 30.01 5.95
N LEU A 390 7.17 29.94 5.33
CA LEU A 390 6.12 30.96 5.47
C LEU A 390 5.52 31.03 6.88
N VAL A 391 5.45 29.90 7.59
CA VAL A 391 4.86 29.82 8.95
C VAL A 391 5.90 29.89 10.06
N ALA A 392 7.17 29.60 9.78
CA ALA A 392 8.26 29.57 10.76
C ALA A 392 9.56 30.21 10.21
N PRO A 393 9.52 31.43 9.64
CA PRO A 393 10.69 32.10 9.10
C PRO A 393 11.77 32.36 10.15
N GLU A 394 11.39 32.56 11.41
CA GLU A 394 12.33 32.83 12.51
C GLU A 394 13.16 31.59 12.89
N TRP A 395 12.67 30.39 12.57
CA TRP A 395 13.38 29.13 12.77
C TRP A 395 13.90 28.54 11.46
N THR A 396 13.86 29.29 10.36
CA THR A 396 14.45 28.86 9.08
C THR A 396 15.84 29.49 8.96
N SER A 397 16.87 28.65 8.88
CA SER A 397 18.26 29.10 8.72
C SER A 397 18.50 29.75 7.34
N GLU A 398 19.55 30.56 7.22
CA GLU A 398 19.91 31.18 5.94
C GLU A 398 20.29 30.13 4.87
N GLU A 399 20.88 29.01 5.28
CA GLU A 399 21.18 27.88 4.38
C GLU A 399 19.89 27.25 3.83
N GLU A 400 18.91 26.97 4.70
CA GLU A 400 17.60 26.45 4.29
C GLU A 400 16.82 27.44 3.42
N LYS A 401 16.90 28.74 3.70
CA LYS A 401 16.29 29.78 2.86
C LYS A 401 16.95 29.81 1.48
N SER A 402 18.27 29.73 1.42
CA SER A 402 19.01 29.75 0.15
C SER A 402 18.70 28.51 -0.70
N ASP A 403 18.67 27.32 -0.09
CA ASP A 403 18.29 26.08 -0.78
C ASP A 403 16.83 26.12 -1.27
N LEU A 404 15.90 26.61 -0.43
CA LEU A 404 14.50 26.76 -0.81
C LEU A 404 14.34 27.76 -1.96
N TYR A 405 15.02 28.91 -1.91
CA TYR A 405 15.04 29.90 -2.98
C TYR A 405 15.48 29.27 -4.31
N GLU A 406 16.56 28.50 -4.28
CA GLU A 406 17.10 27.83 -5.47
C GLU A 406 16.10 26.81 -6.03
N ARG A 407 15.60 25.89 -5.20
CA ARG A 407 14.68 24.83 -5.64
C ARG A 407 13.33 25.40 -6.11
N TRP A 408 12.82 26.43 -5.44
CA TRP A 408 11.54 27.06 -5.78
C TRP A 408 11.60 27.79 -7.14
N ASN A 409 12.67 28.54 -7.39
CA ASN A 409 12.88 29.19 -8.68
C ASN A 409 13.12 28.17 -9.82
N LYS A 410 13.97 27.15 -9.59
CA LYS A 410 14.19 26.08 -10.57
C LYS A 410 12.90 25.34 -10.93
N ALA A 411 12.04 25.05 -9.96
CA ALA A 411 10.73 24.41 -10.22
C ALA A 411 9.82 25.27 -11.11
N ARG A 412 9.98 26.60 -11.03
CA ARG A 412 9.26 27.60 -11.85
C ARG A 412 9.96 27.91 -13.17
N GLY A 413 11.01 27.15 -13.53
CA GLY A 413 11.74 27.31 -14.79
C GLY A 413 12.71 28.50 -14.81
N ARG A 414 13.10 29.01 -13.64
CA ARG A 414 14.01 30.16 -13.49
C ARG A 414 15.34 29.68 -12.96
N ASP A 415 16.43 30.21 -13.52
CA ASP A 415 17.78 29.89 -13.07
C ASP A 415 18.28 30.94 -12.07
N PRO A 416 18.42 30.61 -10.77
CA PRO A 416 18.88 31.52 -9.72
C PRO A 416 20.28 32.08 -9.92
N PHE A 417 21.08 31.45 -10.79
CA PHE A 417 22.50 31.79 -11.00
C PHE A 417 22.75 32.43 -12.38
N SER A 418 21.71 32.60 -13.20
CA SER A 418 21.83 33.25 -14.49
C SER A 418 21.99 34.77 -14.34
N ASP A 419 22.76 35.38 -15.24
CA ASP A 419 22.93 36.84 -15.27
C ASP A 419 21.62 37.50 -15.71
N VAL A 420 21.07 38.34 -14.83
CA VAL A 420 19.71 38.90 -14.97
C VAL A 420 19.64 39.92 -16.10
N GLU A 421 20.78 40.50 -16.50
CA GLU A 421 20.84 41.60 -17.49
C GLU A 421 20.31 41.22 -18.88
N ASP A 422 20.28 39.92 -19.23
CA ASP A 422 19.88 39.41 -20.55
C ASP A 422 18.65 38.46 -20.53
N LEU A 423 18.00 38.25 -19.38
CA LEU A 423 16.87 37.32 -19.27
C LEU A 423 15.51 37.99 -19.61
N PRO A 424 14.60 37.29 -20.30
CA PRO A 424 13.20 37.69 -20.37
C PRO A 424 12.61 37.83 -18.96
N GLU A 425 11.72 38.80 -18.74
CA GLU A 425 11.11 39.08 -17.42
C GLU A 425 10.50 37.84 -16.74
N GLU A 426 9.98 36.90 -17.54
CA GLU A 426 9.39 35.65 -17.06
C GLU A 426 10.41 34.64 -16.49
N GLU A 427 11.68 34.75 -16.91
CA GLU A 427 12.80 33.88 -16.54
C GLU A 427 13.64 34.43 -15.38
N ILE A 428 13.38 35.69 -14.96
CA ILE A 428 14.05 36.32 -13.82
C ILE A 428 13.65 35.61 -12.52
N PRO A 429 14.61 35.17 -11.68
CA PRO A 429 14.34 34.61 -10.37
C PRO A 429 13.52 35.55 -9.48
N GLU A 430 12.50 35.01 -8.81
CA GLU A 430 11.68 35.76 -7.85
C GLU A 430 12.20 35.53 -6.42
N GLU A 431 12.14 36.58 -5.61
CA GLU A 431 12.32 36.47 -4.16
C GLU A 431 11.26 35.55 -3.53
N LEU A 432 11.63 34.88 -2.44
CA LEU A 432 10.68 34.07 -1.70
C LEU A 432 9.53 34.94 -1.17
N PRO A 433 8.28 34.44 -1.17
CA PRO A 433 7.13 35.19 -0.70
C PRO A 433 7.30 35.64 0.76
N ALA A 434 6.79 36.83 1.09
CA ALA A 434 6.86 37.35 2.45
C ALA A 434 6.16 36.39 3.45
N PRO A 435 6.81 36.07 4.60
CA PRO A 435 6.20 35.20 5.61
C PRO A 435 4.91 35.77 6.20
N GLY A 436 3.99 34.90 6.59
CA GLY A 436 2.65 35.28 7.07
C GLY A 436 2.58 35.67 8.55
N ILE A 437 3.60 36.33 9.10
CA ILE A 437 3.70 36.62 10.54
C ILE A 437 2.96 37.91 10.96
N ASP A 438 2.65 38.82 10.04
CA ASP A 438 1.93 40.06 10.37
C ASP A 438 0.46 39.86 10.76
#